data_AF-A0A151EU78-F1
#
_entry.id   AF-A0A151EU78-F1
#
_cell.length_a   1.000
_cell.length_b   1.000
_cell.length_c   1.000
_cell.angle_alpha   90.00
_cell.angle_beta   90.00
_cell.angle_gamma   90.00
#
_symmetry.space_group_name_H-M   'P 1'
#
loop_
_entity.id
_entity.type
_entity.pdbx_description
1 polymer ?
#
loop_
_entity_poly.entity_id
_entity_poly.type
_entity_poly.pdbx_seq_one_letter_code
_entity_poly.pdbx_strand_id
1 'polypeptide(L)'
;MNVLIDRSIFSGYESKFVGKKVKFIFSLPFKFLVPNQGVFLKSLKVIDMYNLSFSGSVIAAHAVLNGLELATFDRDFEKVVEIKILGKENEDRG
;
A
#
# COMPACT_ATOMS: atom_id res chain seq x y z
N MET A 1 8.93 -3.49 -5.52
CA MET A 1 7.67 -4.28 -5.55
C MET A 1 6.71 -3.60 -4.59
N ASN A 2 5.54 -3.19 -5.07
CA ASN A 2 4.56 -2.42 -4.29
C ASN A 2 3.39 -3.35 -3.94
N VAL A 3 3.00 -3.40 -2.67
CA VAL A 3 1.90 -4.26 -2.21
C VAL A 3 0.92 -3.42 -1.39
N LEU A 4 -0.35 -3.49 -1.76
CA LEU A 4 -1.44 -2.89 -0.99
C LEU A 4 -1.90 -3.88 0.09
N ILE A 5 -2.01 -3.41 1.33
CA ILE A 5 -2.36 -4.24 2.47
C ILE A 5 -3.73 -3.82 2.99
N ASP A 6 -4.67 -4.76 2.95
CA ASP A 6 -5.96 -4.64 3.61
C ASP A 6 -5.92 -5.41 4.93
N ARG A 7 -5.86 -4.68 6.05
CA ARG A 7 -5.76 -5.27 7.39
C ARG A 7 -7.00 -6.08 7.80
N SER A 8 -8.16 -5.87 7.15
CA SER A 8 -9.38 -6.65 7.44
C SER A 8 -9.26 -8.13 7.05
N ILE A 9 -8.33 -8.43 6.15
CA ILE A 9 -8.05 -9.79 5.66
C ILE A 9 -7.22 -10.61 6.68
N PHE A 10 -6.65 -9.97 7.70
CA PHE A 10 -5.70 -10.59 8.63
C PHE A 10 -6.33 -11.23 9.88
N SER A 11 -7.65 -11.44 9.92
CA SER A 11 -8.35 -11.96 11.10
C SER A 11 -8.08 -13.45 11.43
N GLY A 12 -6.98 -14.04 10.96
CA GLY A 12 -6.70 -15.48 11.11
C GLY A 12 -5.23 -15.92 11.01
N TYR A 13 -4.26 -15.05 11.24
CA TYR A 13 -2.84 -15.44 11.18
C TYR A 13 -2.24 -15.71 12.57
N GLU A 14 -2.00 -16.98 12.88
CA GLU A 14 -1.00 -17.37 13.88
C GLU A 14 0.39 -17.31 13.24
N SER A 15 1.32 -16.58 13.86
CA SER A 15 2.73 -16.58 13.48
C SER A 15 3.36 -17.95 13.79
N LYS A 16 3.64 -18.78 12.78
CA LYS A 16 4.48 -19.98 12.94
C LYS A 16 5.87 -19.75 12.34
N PHE A 17 6.86 -19.66 13.22
CA PHE A 17 8.27 -19.64 12.85
C PHE A 17 8.75 -21.05 12.48
N VAL A 18 9.38 -21.23 11.32
CA VAL A 18 10.06 -22.48 10.93
C VAL A 18 11.56 -22.21 10.75
N GLY A 19 12.35 -22.41 11.80
CA GLY A 19 13.83 -22.39 11.76
C GLY A 19 14.49 -20.99 11.74
N LYS A 20 15.75 -20.92 11.23
CA LYS A 20 16.60 -19.70 11.16
C LYS A 20 16.45 -18.88 9.87
N LYS A 21 15.46 -19.19 9.02
CA LYS A 21 15.16 -18.43 7.81
C LYS A 21 13.70 -18.04 7.87
N VAL A 22 13.42 -16.74 7.96
CA VAL A 22 12.06 -16.23 7.76
C VAL A 22 11.76 -16.35 6.26
N LYS A 23 11.17 -17.47 5.85
CA LYS A 23 10.46 -17.54 4.58
C LYS A 23 9.14 -16.79 4.80
N PHE A 24 9.07 -15.53 4.36
CA PHE A 24 7.77 -14.87 4.17
C PHE A 24 7.07 -15.55 3.00
N ILE A 25 6.42 -16.69 3.25
CA ILE A 25 5.39 -17.19 2.35
C ILE A 25 4.18 -16.32 2.65
N PHE A 26 4.01 -15.26 1.87
CA PHE A 26 2.79 -14.48 1.89
C PHE A 26 1.68 -15.35 1.29
N SER A 27 1.04 -16.19 2.12
CA SER A 27 -0.33 -16.64 1.84
C SER A 27 -1.34 -15.53 2.17
N LEU A 28 -0.93 -14.26 2.08
CA LEU A 28 -1.87 -13.17 2.22
C LEU A 28 -2.91 -13.34 1.10
N PRO A 29 -4.21 -13.30 1.41
CA PRO A 29 -5.22 -13.27 0.36
C PRO A 29 -4.97 -12.03 -0.50
N PHE A 30 -4.34 -12.22 -1.66
CA PHE A 30 -4.11 -11.15 -2.61
C PHE A 30 -5.46 -10.84 -3.26
N LYS A 31 -6.04 -9.71 -2.89
CA LYS A 31 -7.18 -9.15 -3.63
C LYS A 31 -6.63 -8.32 -4.78
N PHE A 32 -6.84 -8.78 -6.01
CA PHE A 32 -6.59 -7.95 -7.17
C PHE A 32 -7.61 -6.81 -7.18
N LEU A 33 -7.12 -5.59 -7.09
CA LEU A 33 -7.96 -4.40 -7.22
C LEU A 33 -7.99 -3.99 -8.69
N VAL A 34 -9.20 -3.90 -9.23
CA VAL A 34 -9.41 -3.42 -10.60
C VAL A 34 -9.71 -1.91 -10.51
N PRO A 35 -8.99 -1.07 -11.27
CA PRO A 35 -9.30 0.35 -11.32
C PRO A 35 -10.71 0.57 -11.89
N ASN A 36 -11.53 1.33 -11.16
CA ASN A 36 -12.80 1.85 -11.66
C ASN A 36 -12.64 3.34 -12.01
N GLN A 37 -13.71 3.97 -12.50
CA GLN A 37 -13.68 5.39 -12.87
C GLN A 37 -13.23 6.30 -11.71
N GLY A 38 -13.63 5.99 -10.47
CA GLY A 38 -13.21 6.76 -9.29
C GLY A 38 -11.70 6.68 -9.06
N VAL A 39 -11.13 5.48 -9.16
CA VAL A 39 -9.68 5.25 -9.08
C VAL A 39 -8.96 5.99 -10.20
N PHE A 40 -9.46 5.91 -11.43
CA PHE A 40 -8.87 6.60 -12.57
C PHE A 40 -8.83 8.12 -12.35
N LEU A 41 -9.97 8.73 -11.98
CA LEU A 41 -10.03 10.17 -11.72
C LEU A 41 -9.14 10.61 -10.56
N LYS A 42 -9.05 9.81 -9.48
CA LYS A 42 -8.13 10.10 -8.38
C LYS A 42 -6.67 9.97 -8.81
N SER A 43 -6.33 9.00 -9.67
CA SER A 43 -4.97 8.83 -10.18
C SER A 43 -4.51 10.04 -10.99
N LEU A 44 -5.38 10.64 -11.81
CA LEU A 44 -5.04 11.87 -12.54
C LEU A 44 -4.71 13.01 -11.58
N LYS A 45 -5.52 13.20 -10.53
CA LYS A 45 -5.22 14.19 -9.49
C LYS A 45 -3.89 13.93 -8.79
N VAL A 46 -3.56 12.67 -8.52
CA VAL A 46 -2.29 12.28 -7.90
C VAL A 46 -1.10 12.58 -8.84
N ILE A 47 -1.23 12.32 -10.14
CA ILE A 47 -0.21 12.69 -11.14
C ILE A 47 0.04 14.19 -11.07
N ASP A 48 -1.03 14.99 -11.17
CA ASP A 48 -0.92 16.44 -11.22
C ASP A 48 -0.31 17.04 -9.95
N MET A 49 -0.63 16.48 -8.78
CA MET A 49 -0.20 17.02 -7.49
C MET A 49 1.20 16.55 -7.07
N TYR A 50 1.54 15.29 -7.32
CA TYR A 50 2.71 14.64 -6.73
C TYR A 50 3.73 14.16 -7.76
N ASN A 51 3.45 14.36 -9.06
CA ASN A 51 4.32 14.01 -10.17
C ASN A 51 4.79 12.55 -10.11
N LEU A 52 3.86 11.64 -9.79
CA LEU A 52 4.11 10.21 -9.84
C LEU A 52 3.94 9.68 -11.26
N SER A 53 4.57 8.54 -11.55
CA SER A 53 4.24 7.77 -12.75
C SER A 53 2.74 7.41 -12.76
N PHE A 54 2.19 7.15 -13.95
CA PHE A 54 0.78 6.75 -14.07
C PHE A 54 0.46 5.52 -13.21
N SER A 55 1.31 4.48 -13.24
CA SER A 55 1.13 3.28 -12.43
C SER A 55 1.25 3.56 -10.93
N GLY A 56 2.22 4.38 -10.51
CA GLY A 56 2.35 4.81 -9.12
C GLY A 56 1.11 5.58 -8.64
N SER A 57 0.56 6.43 -9.51
CA SER A 57 -0.64 7.21 -9.21
C SER A 57 -1.90 6.36 -9.08
N VAL A 58 -2.02 5.29 -9.89
CA VAL A 58 -3.12 4.31 -9.75
C VAL A 58 -3.00 3.54 -8.43
N ILE A 59 -1.79 3.14 -8.04
CA ILE A 59 -1.54 2.48 -6.75
C ILE A 59 -1.89 3.40 -5.58
N ALA A 60 -1.43 4.66 -5.62
CA ALA A 60 -1.75 5.66 -4.61
C ALA A 60 -3.26 5.96 -4.55
N ALA A 61 -3.93 6.07 -5.69
CA ALA A 61 -5.38 6.26 -5.76
C ALA A 61 -6.13 5.09 -5.12
N HIS A 62 -5.71 3.85 -5.36
CA HIS A 62 -6.27 2.69 -4.65
C HIS A 62 -6.04 2.76 -3.15
N ALA A 63 -4.83 3.11 -2.71
CA ALA A 63 -4.50 3.23 -1.30
C ALA A 63 -5.39 4.26 -0.60
N VAL A 64 -5.52 5.46 -1.18
CA VAL A 64 -6.34 6.54 -0.62
C VAL A 64 -7.82 6.16 -0.60
N LEU A 65 -8.40 5.75 -1.73
CA LEU A 65 -9.85 5.54 -1.84
C LEU A 65 -10.35 4.34 -1.03
N ASN A 66 -9.49 3.34 -0.81
CA ASN A 66 -9.85 2.13 -0.08
C ASN A 66 -9.31 2.15 1.36
N GLY A 67 -8.66 3.25 1.80
CA GLY A 67 -8.07 3.37 3.13
C GLY A 67 -7.00 2.30 3.42
N LEU A 68 -6.24 1.89 2.39
CA LEU A 68 -5.24 0.83 2.51
C LEU A 68 -3.88 1.41 2.89
N GLU A 69 -3.11 0.59 3.60
CA GLU A 69 -1.70 0.88 3.83
C GLU A 69 -0.86 0.37 2.67
N LEU A 70 0.08 1.19 2.23
CA LEU A 70 1.01 0.83 1.18
C LEU A 70 2.30 0.29 1.78
N ALA A 71 2.63 -0.96 1.47
CA ALA A 71 3.95 -1.50 1.71
C ALA A 71 4.81 -1.30 0.46
N THR A 72 5.77 -0.40 0.56
CA THR A 72 6.70 -0.07 -0.53
C THR A 72 8.05 0.37 0.01
N PHE A 73 9.09 0.21 -0.80
CA PHE A 73 10.42 0.82 -0.61
C PHE A 73 10.61 2.07 -1.48
N ASP A 74 9.62 2.42 -2.30
CA ASP A 74 9.66 3.54 -3.21
C ASP A 74 9.28 4.82 -2.46
N ARG A 75 10.26 5.72 -2.33
CA ARG A 75 10.13 6.98 -1.57
C ARG A 75 9.26 8.02 -2.28
N ASP A 76 8.97 7.85 -3.58
CA ASP A 76 8.11 8.80 -4.28
C ASP A 76 6.70 8.83 -3.68
N PHE A 77 6.24 7.71 -3.14
CA PHE A 77 4.96 7.61 -2.44
C PHE A 77 4.89 8.42 -1.14
N GLU A 78 6.03 8.77 -0.54
CA GLU A 78 6.08 9.61 0.66
C GLU A 78 5.58 11.04 0.41
N LYS A 79 5.57 11.48 -0.85
CA LYS A 79 5.07 12.79 -1.26
C LYS A 79 3.54 12.88 -1.13
N VAL A 80 2.84 11.76 -1.19
CA VAL A 80 1.37 11.72 -1.17
C VAL A 80 0.88 11.73 0.27
N VAL A 81 0.53 12.91 0.80
CA VAL A 81 0.16 13.07 2.22
C VAL A 81 -1.07 12.25 2.66
N GLU A 82 -1.88 11.79 1.72
CA GLU A 82 -3.12 11.03 1.98
C GLU A 82 -2.88 9.52 2.17
N ILE A 83 -1.70 8.99 1.83
CA ILE A 83 -1.41 7.55 1.99
C ILE A 83 -0.71 7.26 3.31
N LYS A 84 -0.99 6.08 3.86
CA LYS A 84 -0.24 5.52 4.97
C LYS A 84 0.78 4.52 4.46
N ILE A 85 2.04 4.70 4.83
CA ILE A 85 3.13 3.77 4.48
C ILE A 85 3.36 2.85 5.68
N LEU A 86 3.34 1.54 5.43
CA LEU A 86 3.54 0.54 6.48
C LEU A 86 4.92 0.74 7.15
N GLY A 87 4.93 0.79 8.49
CA GLY A 87 6.16 0.88 9.28
C GLY A 87 6.68 2.30 9.54
N LYS A 88 5.99 3.34 9.04
CA LYS A 88 6.39 4.75 9.23
C LYS A 88 5.66 5.46 10.39
N GLU A 89 4.69 4.82 11.04
CA GLU A 89 3.87 5.43 12.10
C GLU A 89 4.63 5.70 13.43
N ASN A 90 5.92 5.37 13.54
CA ASN A 90 6.70 5.48 14.78
C ASN A 90 7.75 6.61 14.80
N GLU A 91 7.90 7.42 13.74
CA GLU A 91 8.93 8.48 13.71
C GLU A 91 8.47 9.84 14.28
N ASP A 92 7.17 10.07 14.47
CA ASP A 92 6.61 11.37 14.94
C ASP A 92 6.37 11.46 16.47
N ARG A 93 6.99 10.59 17.28
CA ARG A 93 6.91 10.62 18.76
C ARG A 93 8.27 10.87 19.46
N GLY A 94 9.20 11.55 18.77
CA GLY A 94 10.50 11.97 19.31
C GLY A 94 10.50 13.40 19.83
#